data_AF-A0A962UE11-F1
#
_entry.id   AF-A0A962UE11-F1
#
_cell.length_a   1.000
_cell.length_b   1.000
_cell.length_c   1.000
_cell.angle_alpha   90.00
_cell.angle_beta   90.00
_cell.angle_gamma   90.00
#
_symmetry.space_group_name_H-M   'P 1'
#
loop_
_entity.id
_entity.type
_entity.pdbx_description
1 polymer ?
#
loop_
_entity_poly.entity_id
_entity_poly.type
_entity_poly.pdbx_seq_one_letter_code
_entity_poly.pdbx_strand_id
1 'polypeptide(L)'
;MATIEEQIERAKQRVKQLEARKKQIEARKLHLLVKGRRSNDTRRKILAGALVLDMMEKDEATKQRFLDRLDKYLKRADDRALFGLNPLPAEERLT
;
A
#
# COMPACT_ATOMS: atom_id res chain seq x y z
N MET A 1 -39.58 -40.98 13.71
CA MET A 1 -38.76 -40.54 12.56
C MET A 1 -38.94 -39.04 12.45
N ALA A 2 -37.85 -38.27 12.32
CA ALA A 2 -37.96 -36.81 12.16
C ALA A 2 -38.79 -36.48 10.92
N THR A 3 -39.73 -35.55 11.02
CA THR A 3 -40.62 -35.20 9.90
C THR A 3 -39.81 -34.57 8.76
N ILE A 4 -40.33 -34.66 7.54
CA ILE A 4 -39.66 -34.09 6.36
C ILE A 4 -39.43 -32.58 6.56
N GLU A 5 -40.38 -31.86 7.16
CA GLU A 5 -40.22 -30.46 7.60
C GLU A 5 -38.99 -30.24 8.49
N GLU A 6 -38.78 -31.06 9.53
CA GLU A 6 -37.64 -30.94 10.44
C GLU A 6 -36.30 -31.18 9.73
N GLN A 7 -36.29 -32.09 8.75
CA GLN A 7 -35.10 -32.36 7.93
C GLN A 7 -34.81 -31.19 6.99
N ILE A 8 -35.84 -30.59 6.38
CA ILE A 8 -35.71 -29.39 5.53
C ILE A 8 -35.17 -28.21 6.35
N GLU A 9 -35.68 -28.00 7.56
CA GLU A 9 -35.25 -26.87 8.38
C GLU A 9 -33.81 -27.03 8.89
N ARG A 10 -33.42 -28.26 9.28
CA ARG A 10 -32.02 -28.58 9.59
C ARG A 10 -31.10 -28.37 8.39
N ALA A 11 -31.55 -28.74 7.18
CA ALA A 11 -30.78 -28.51 5.96
C ALA A 11 -30.59 -27.01 5.67
N LYS A 12 -31.65 -26.20 5.79
CA LYS A 12 -31.57 -24.73 5.64
C LYS A 12 -30.61 -24.09 6.64
N GLN A 13 -30.68 -24.50 7.92
CA GLN A 13 -29.75 -24.02 8.93
C GLN A 13 -28.30 -24.41 8.63
N ARG A 14 -28.08 -25.64 8.13
CA ARG A 14 -26.77 -26.13 7.68
C ARG A 14 -26.24 -25.28 6.52
N VAL A 15 -27.06 -24.99 5.51
CA VAL A 15 -26.70 -24.14 4.37
C VAL A 15 -26.31 -22.74 4.84
N LYS A 16 -27.13 -22.11 5.70
CA LYS A 16 -26.84 -20.78 6.24
C LYS A 16 -25.52 -20.73 7.02
N GLN A 17 -25.22 -21.76 7.81
CA GLN A 17 -23.94 -21.87 8.51
C GLN A 17 -22.76 -22.04 7.56
N LEU A 18 -22.91 -22.85 6.51
CA LEU A 18 -21.87 -23.07 5.52
C LEU A 18 -21.59 -21.81 4.68
N GLU A 19 -22.63 -21.07 4.31
CA GLU A 19 -22.49 -19.78 3.60
C GLU A 19 -21.77 -18.74 4.47
N ALA A 20 -22.11 -18.66 5.76
CA ALA A 20 -21.42 -17.76 6.69
C ALA A 20 -19.93 -18.13 6.81
N ARG A 21 -19.60 -19.42 6.91
CA ARG A 21 -18.21 -19.91 6.92
C ARG A 21 -17.49 -19.60 5.61
N LYS A 22 -18.14 -19.78 4.47
CA LYS A 22 -17.58 -19.46 3.14
C LYS A 22 -17.20 -17.98 3.06
N LYS A 23 -18.11 -17.08 3.43
CA LYS A 23 -17.86 -15.62 3.45
C LYS A 23 -16.69 -15.24 4.36
N GLN A 24 -16.57 -15.85 5.54
CA GLN A 24 -15.45 -15.60 6.44
C GLN A 24 -14.10 -16.04 5.85
N ILE A 25 -14.05 -17.19 5.16
CA ILE A 25 -12.83 -17.68 4.52
C ILE A 25 -12.43 -16.77 3.35
N GLU A 26 -13.38 -16.35 2.52
CA GLU A 26 -13.12 -15.43 1.40
C GLU A 26 -12.62 -14.07 1.87
N ALA A 27 -13.21 -13.51 2.92
CA ALA A 27 -12.74 -12.26 3.53
C ALA A 27 -11.29 -12.41 4.04
N ARG A 28 -10.97 -13.51 4.74
CA ARG A 28 -9.60 -13.79 5.21
C ARG A 28 -8.59 -13.90 4.06
N LYS A 29 -8.95 -14.60 2.97
CA LYS A 29 -8.10 -14.70 1.76
C LYS A 29 -7.84 -13.34 1.15
N LEU A 30 -8.88 -12.51 1.00
CA LEU A 30 -8.75 -11.16 0.48
C LEU A 30 -7.84 -10.29 1.36
N HIS A 31 -8.03 -10.34 2.68
CA HIS A 31 -7.17 -9.62 3.64
C HIS A 31 -5.70 -10.02 3.54
N LEU A 32 -5.40 -11.32 3.44
CA LEU A 32 -4.02 -11.81 3.30
C LEU A 32 -3.39 -11.36 1.97
N LEU A 33 -4.14 -11.42 0.88
CA LEU A 33 -3.69 -10.95 -0.44
C LEU A 33 -3.40 -9.45 -0.44
N VAL A 34 -4.31 -8.65 0.13
CA VAL A 34 -4.11 -7.19 0.23
C VAL A 34 -2.92 -6.86 1.13
N LYS A 35 -2.74 -7.57 2.25
CA LYS A 35 -1.58 -7.40 3.14
C LYS A 35 -0.26 -7.74 2.42
N GLY A 36 -0.22 -8.88 1.72
CA GLY A 36 0.94 -9.28 0.92
C GLY A 36 1.27 -8.28 -0.18
N ARG A 37 0.26 -7.76 -0.89
CA ARG A 37 0.43 -6.74 -1.93
C ARG A 37 1.01 -5.43 -1.38
N ARG A 38 0.52 -4.93 -0.24
CA ARG A 38 1.07 -3.72 0.41
C ARG A 38 2.50 -3.92 0.88
N SER A 39 2.82 -5.09 1.45
CA SER A 39 4.18 -5.44 1.86
C SER A 39 5.15 -5.48 0.68
N ASN A 40 4.76 -6.12 -0.42
CA ASN A 40 5.59 -6.24 -1.61
C ASN A 40 5.78 -4.88 -2.31
N ASP A 41 4.74 -4.04 -2.38
CA ASP A 41 4.88 -2.69 -2.96
C ASP A 41 5.80 -1.81 -2.11
N THR A 42 5.71 -1.89 -0.78
CA THR A 42 6.62 -1.18 0.13
C THR A 42 8.06 -1.62 -0.10
N ARG A 43 8.31 -2.93 -0.14
CA ARG A 43 9.65 -3.48 -0.41
C ARG A 43 10.17 -3.03 -1.79
N ARG A 44 9.33 -3.07 -2.82
CA ARG A 44 9.69 -2.63 -4.18
C ARG A 44 10.13 -1.16 -4.20
N LYS A 45 9.38 -0.27 -3.52
CA LYS A 45 9.71 1.16 -3.44
C LYS A 45 11.02 1.41 -2.69
N ILE A 46 11.24 0.71 -1.57
CA ILE A 46 12.48 0.82 -0.79
C ILE A 46 13.68 0.39 -1.64
N LEU A 47 13.60 -0.76 -2.32
CA LEU A 47 14.71 -1.26 -3.15
C LEU A 47 15.00 -0.32 -4.33
N ALA A 48 13.96 0.17 -5.00
CA ALA A 48 14.13 1.14 -6.09
C ALA A 48 14.76 2.45 -5.60
N GLY A 49 14.33 2.95 -4.44
CA GLY A 49 14.92 4.14 -3.81
C GLY A 49 16.38 3.94 -3.42
N ALA A 50 16.73 2.80 -2.81
CA ALA A 50 18.10 2.48 -2.43
C ALA A 50 19.05 2.45 -3.63
N LEU A 51 18.63 1.87 -4.76
CA LEU A 51 19.42 1.87 -5.99
C LEU A 51 19.65 3.30 -6.52
N VAL A 52 18.59 4.12 -6.55
CA VAL A 52 18.71 5.51 -7.03
C VAL A 52 19.66 6.32 -6.14
N LEU A 53 19.57 6.18 -4.81
CA LEU A 53 20.49 6.85 -3.89
C LEU A 53 21.95 6.43 -4.14
N ASP A 54 22.21 5.13 -4.29
CA ASP A 54 23.55 4.61 -4.63
C ASP A 54 24.08 5.18 -5.98
N MET A 55 23.20 5.33 -6.98
CA MET A 55 23.57 5.98 -8.25
C MET A 55 23.91 7.47 -8.07
N MET A 56 23.16 8.17 -7.22
CA MET A 56 23.40 9.59 -6.92
C MET A 56 24.70 9.81 -6.14
N GLU A 57 25.10 8.88 -5.27
CA GLU A 57 26.36 8.94 -4.54
C GLU A 57 27.58 8.74 -5.45
N LYS A 58 27.46 7.92 -6.49
CA LYS A 58 28.56 7.57 -7.40
C LYS A 58 28.81 8.58 -8.52
N ASP A 59 27.78 9.31 -8.94
CA ASP A 59 27.87 10.27 -10.05
C ASP A 59 27.09 11.56 -9.73
N GLU A 60 27.83 12.65 -9.53
CA GLU A 60 27.26 13.97 -9.25
C GLU A 60 26.40 14.50 -10.41
N ALA A 61 26.72 14.17 -11.67
CA ALA A 61 25.87 14.57 -12.79
C ALA A 61 24.50 13.86 -12.75
N THR A 62 24.49 12.58 -12.38
CA THR A 62 23.25 11.82 -12.13
C THR A 62 22.49 12.37 -10.95
N LYS A 63 23.17 12.71 -9.85
CA LYS A 63 22.57 13.33 -8.68
C LYS A 63 21.83 14.61 -9.01
N GLN A 64 22.46 15.54 -9.73
CA GLN A 64 21.82 16.79 -10.14
C GLN A 64 20.57 16.54 -11.00
N ARG A 65 20.65 15.62 -11.97
CA ARG A 65 19.48 15.24 -12.78
C ARG A 65 18.31 14.71 -11.95
N PHE A 66 18.58 13.97 -10.88
CA PHE A 66 17.54 13.49 -9.98
C PHE A 66 17.01 14.60 -9.08
N LEU A 67 17.86 15.46 -8.53
CA LEU A 67 17.46 16.62 -7.73
C LEU A 67 16.56 17.56 -8.53
N ASP A 68 16.88 17.86 -9.79
CA ASP A 68 16.03 18.68 -10.68
C ASP A 68 14.64 18.07 -10.91
N ARG A 69 14.55 16.74 -10.93
CA ARG A 69 13.26 16.03 -11.08
C ARG A 69 12.50 16.03 -9.77
N LEU A 70 13.18 15.80 -8.65
CA LEU A 70 12.60 15.82 -7.30
C LEU A 70 12.08 17.23 -6.97
N ASP A 71 12.78 18.28 -7.38
CA ASP A 71 12.37 19.67 -7.22
C ASP A 71 11.01 19.96 -7.88
N LYS A 72 10.75 19.36 -9.05
CA LYS A 72 9.46 19.52 -9.75
C LYS A 72 8.37 18.62 -9.15
N TYR A 73 8.74 17.45 -8.67
CA TYR A 73 7.81 16.42 -8.19
C TYR A 73 7.34 16.66 -6.75
N LEU A 74 8.26 16.92 -5.83
CA LEU A 74 7.99 17.07 -4.40
C LEU A 74 7.33 18.42 -4.10
N LYS A 75 6.23 18.39 -3.34
CA LYS A 75 5.45 19.59 -3.01
C LYS A 75 5.53 20.00 -1.56
N ARG A 76 5.66 19.05 -0.64
CA ARG A 76 5.71 19.30 0.81
C ARG A 76 7.10 19.74 1.23
N ALA A 77 7.20 20.80 2.05
CA ALA A 77 8.47 21.25 2.64
C ALA A 77 9.28 20.12 3.27
N ASP A 78 8.66 19.29 4.12
CA ASP A 78 9.36 18.22 4.84
C ASP A 78 10.04 17.22 3.88
N ASP A 79 9.34 16.81 2.83
CA ASP A 79 9.87 15.88 1.84
C ASP A 79 10.99 16.52 1.01
N ARG A 80 10.87 17.82 0.69
CA ARG A 80 11.88 18.60 -0.04
C ARG A 80 13.16 18.77 0.78
N ALA A 81 13.02 18.99 2.09
CA ALA A 81 14.14 19.13 3.02
C ALA A 81 15.01 17.86 3.09
N LEU A 82 14.43 16.66 2.93
CA LEU A 82 15.19 15.40 2.87
C LEU A 82 16.22 15.35 1.73
N PHE A 83 16.03 16.17 0.69
CA PHE A 83 16.91 16.27 -0.47
C PHE A 83 17.65 17.62 -0.56
N GLY A 84 17.58 18.44 0.50
CA GLY A 84 18.20 19.77 0.52
C GLY A 84 17.55 20.78 -0.43
N LEU A 85 16.30 20.57 -0.82
CA LEU A 85 15.56 21.45 -1.70
C LEU A 85 14.81 22.53 -0.90
N ASN A 86 14.80 23.77 -1.40
CA ASN A 86 14.09 24.88 -0.75
C ASN A 86 12.56 24.64 -0.75
N PRO A 87 11.82 25.13 0.25
CA PRO A 87 10.36 25.05 0.24
C PRO A 87 9.75 25.82 -0.95
N LEU A 88 8.53 25.48 -1.33
CA LEU A 88 7.86 26.19 -2.41
C LEU A 88 7.35 27.57 -1.91
N PRO A 89 7.29 28.59 -2.79
CA PRO A 89 6.92 29.96 -2.39
C PRO A 89 5.54 30.12 -1.74
N ALA A 90 4.65 29.14 -1.93
CA ALA A 90 3.32 29.13 -1.32
C ALA A 90 3.36 28.71 0.17
N GLU A 91 4.35 27.92 0.59
CA GLU A 91 4.53 27.50 1.98
C GLU A 91 5.30 28.56 2.80
N GLU A 92 6.16 29.36 2.17
CA GLU A 92 6.87 30.49 2.78
C GLU A 92 5.94 31.55 3.41
N ARG A 93 4.66 31.60 3.01
CA ARG A 93 3.69 32.61 3.49
C ARG A 93 2.92 32.17 4.74
N LEU A 94 3.12 30.94 5.22
CA LEU A 94 2.36 30.33 6.31
C LEU A 94 3.19 30.05 7.57
N THR A 95 4.47 30.43 7.57
CA THR A 95 5.40 30.33 8.70
C THR A 95 5.88 31.72 9.10
#